data_AF-A0A9D7WBL8-F1
#
_entry.id   AF-A0A9D7WBL8-F1
#
_cell.length_a   1.000
_cell.length_b   1.000
_cell.length_c   1.000
_cell.angle_alpha   90.00
_cell.angle_beta   90.00
_cell.angle_gamma   90.00
#
_symmetry.space_group_name_H-M   'P 1'
#
loop_
_entity.id
_entity.type
_entity.pdbx_description
1 polymer ?
#
loop_
_entity_poly.entity_id
_entity_poly.type
_entity_poly.pdbx_seq_one_letter_code
_entity_poly.pdbx_strand_id
1 'polypeptide(L)'
;MALSRIAAAVLTATVASGLPSPIRAQGSLFTTAEVDQTKFVIVAAPIGSGASSQLNIYEQRTNARPCYEMSGSAPAVVNPLLATFDFTGICNRYIDGNGYSLRIGGDDLGTRYRLSVIKLASDVQLMAVPTRDPSQSSYLIAKAGGSGNGFIQLVMEPGWRLMRRQYGKRTLGHLYVYRDAVPAVEAP
;
A
#
# COMPACT_ATOMS: atom_id res chain seq x y z
N MET A 1 72.28 -52.93 17.85
CA MET A 1 72.10 -53.12 16.40
C MET A 1 70.81 -52.40 16.02
N ALA A 2 70.92 -51.40 15.15
CA ALA A 2 69.87 -50.41 14.86
C ALA A 2 68.69 -51.00 14.08
N LEU A 3 67.51 -50.38 14.21
CA LEU A 3 66.48 -50.17 13.17
C LEU A 3 65.37 -49.29 13.80
N SER A 4 65.43 -47.98 13.64
CA SER A 4 64.78 -47.21 12.56
C SER A 4 63.35 -46.79 12.92
N ARG A 5 63.22 -45.49 13.19
CA ARG A 5 61.98 -44.76 13.47
C ARG A 5 61.11 -44.68 12.21
N ILE A 6 59.81 -44.95 12.34
CA ILE A 6 58.80 -44.51 11.37
C ILE A 6 57.80 -43.66 12.16
N ALA A 7 57.92 -42.34 12.01
CA ALA A 7 56.94 -41.39 12.50
C ALA A 7 55.82 -41.27 11.44
N ALA A 8 54.62 -41.74 11.77
CA ALA A 8 53.44 -41.51 10.95
C ALA A 8 52.85 -40.14 11.30
N ALA A 9 52.96 -39.18 10.38
CA ALA A 9 52.27 -37.89 10.49
C ALA A 9 50.82 -38.08 10.02
N VAL A 10 49.87 -38.05 10.96
CA VAL A 10 48.43 -38.04 10.65
C VAL A 10 48.02 -36.59 10.40
N LEU A 11 47.70 -36.27 9.14
CA LEU A 11 47.15 -34.99 8.73
C LEU A 11 45.63 -35.00 8.95
N THR A 12 45.17 -34.49 10.10
CA THR A 12 43.73 -34.31 10.36
C THR A 12 43.23 -33.09 9.59
N ALA A 13 42.49 -33.32 8.50
CA ALA A 13 41.76 -32.28 7.78
C ALA A 13 40.53 -31.83 8.60
N THR A 14 40.55 -30.60 9.11
CA THR A 14 39.39 -29.95 9.70
C THR A 14 38.42 -29.50 8.61
N VAL A 15 37.29 -30.19 8.48
CA VAL A 15 36.16 -29.73 7.67
C VAL A 15 35.43 -28.65 8.45
N ALA A 16 35.61 -27.39 8.06
CA ALA A 16 34.85 -26.27 8.59
C ALA A 16 33.44 -26.28 7.98
N SER A 17 32.47 -26.83 8.72
CA SER A 17 31.06 -26.76 8.37
C SER A 17 30.60 -25.29 8.44
N GLY A 18 30.41 -24.66 7.28
CA GLY A 18 29.83 -23.33 7.19
C GLY A 18 28.42 -23.32 7.77
N LEU A 19 28.21 -22.56 8.85
CA LEU A 19 26.89 -22.29 9.39
C LEU A 19 26.09 -21.49 8.34
N PRO A 20 24.84 -21.87 8.01
CA PRO A 20 23.97 -21.01 7.22
C PRO A 20 23.63 -19.77 8.04
N SER A 21 24.21 -18.63 7.67
CA SER A 21 23.76 -17.33 8.17
C SER A 21 22.29 -17.13 7.76
N PRO A 22 21.36 -16.91 8.69
CA PRO A 22 20.00 -16.58 8.29
C PRO A 22 20.05 -15.24 7.56
N ILE A 23 19.69 -15.24 6.28
CA ILE A 23 19.38 -14.02 5.54
C ILE A 23 18.22 -13.37 6.31
N ARG A 24 18.53 -12.37 7.14
CA ARG A 24 17.50 -11.50 7.69
C ARG A 24 16.88 -10.79 6.50
N ALA A 25 15.64 -11.15 6.17
CA ALA A 25 14.81 -10.32 5.31
C ALA A 25 14.94 -8.88 5.80
N GLN A 26 15.43 -7.98 4.96
CA GLN A 26 15.48 -6.55 5.26
C GLN A 26 14.04 -6.02 5.19
N GLY A 27 13.23 -6.37 6.18
CA GLY A 27 11.93 -5.77 6.37
C GLY A 27 12.13 -4.26 6.44
N SER A 28 11.28 -3.52 5.72
CA SER A 28 11.25 -2.05 5.79
C SER A 28 11.33 -1.60 7.25
N LEU A 29 12.14 -0.56 7.52
CA LEU A 29 12.23 0.08 8.84
C LEU A 29 10.84 0.41 9.41
N PHE A 30 9.89 0.67 8.51
CA PHE A 30 8.49 0.86 8.82
C PHE A 30 7.70 -0.44 8.66
N THR A 31 6.90 -0.71 9.67
CA THR A 31 5.92 -1.80 9.72
C THR A 31 4.52 -1.27 9.46
N THR A 32 3.53 -2.15 9.48
CA THR A 32 2.11 -1.83 9.30
C THR A 32 1.34 -1.98 10.60
N ALA A 33 0.40 -1.10 10.84
CA ALA A 33 -0.62 -1.21 11.87
C ALA A 33 -2.00 -1.27 11.23
N GLU A 34 -2.87 -2.09 11.81
CA GLU A 34 -4.28 -2.17 11.41
C GLU A 34 -4.99 -0.83 11.59
N VAL A 35 -5.94 -0.54 10.71
CA VAL A 35 -6.88 0.58 10.87
C VAL A 35 -8.31 0.09 10.74
N ASP A 36 -9.22 0.77 11.41
CA ASP A 36 -10.66 0.55 11.26
C ASP A 36 -11.10 1.06 9.88
N GLN A 37 -11.33 0.14 8.95
CA GLN A 37 -11.67 0.46 7.56
C GLN A 37 -12.96 1.27 7.44
N THR A 38 -13.89 1.14 8.41
CA THR A 38 -15.18 1.83 8.39
C THR A 38 -15.06 3.35 8.55
N LYS A 39 -13.90 3.82 9.03
CA LYS A 39 -13.59 5.24 9.19
C LYS A 39 -13.09 5.91 7.93
N PHE A 40 -12.90 5.16 6.83
CA PHE A 40 -12.26 5.68 5.63
C PHE A 40 -13.21 5.65 4.43
N VAL A 41 -13.05 6.65 3.56
CA VAL A 41 -13.55 6.62 2.18
C VAL A 41 -12.40 6.89 1.22
N ILE A 42 -12.33 6.12 0.15
CA ILE A 42 -11.34 6.24 -0.93
C ILE A 42 -12.07 6.87 -2.11
N VAL A 43 -11.47 7.90 -2.70
CA VAL A 43 -12.19 8.81 -3.58
C VAL A 43 -11.35 9.09 -4.81
N ALA A 44 -11.95 8.94 -5.99
CA ALA A 44 -11.45 9.58 -7.20
C ALA A 44 -11.89 11.05 -7.16
N ALA A 45 -10.97 11.93 -6.78
CA ALA A 45 -11.20 13.38 -6.70
C ALA A 45 -10.85 14.04 -8.04
N PRO A 46 -11.70 14.91 -8.61
CA PRO A 46 -11.41 15.58 -9.86
C PRO A 46 -10.26 16.59 -9.69
N ILE A 47 -9.43 16.72 -10.71
CA ILE A 47 -8.41 17.77 -10.81
C ILE A 47 -8.92 18.86 -11.76
N GLY A 48 -8.87 20.13 -11.33
CA GLY A 48 -9.25 21.27 -12.17
C GLY A 48 -10.67 21.14 -12.72
N SER A 49 -10.79 21.13 -14.06
CA SER A 49 -12.08 20.97 -14.77
C SER A 49 -12.68 19.56 -14.69
N GLY A 50 -11.97 18.59 -14.09
CA GLY A 50 -12.47 17.22 -13.89
C GLY A 50 -12.16 16.25 -15.03
N ALA A 51 -11.39 16.66 -16.04
CA ALA A 51 -10.91 15.76 -17.11
C ALA A 51 -10.05 14.61 -16.55
N SER A 52 -9.26 14.90 -15.52
CA SER A 52 -8.45 13.91 -14.79
C SER A 52 -8.89 13.83 -13.33
N SER A 53 -8.53 12.73 -12.67
CA SER A 53 -8.76 12.55 -11.24
C SER A 53 -7.49 12.10 -10.52
N GLN A 54 -7.41 12.41 -9.23
CA GLN A 54 -6.39 11.92 -8.30
C GLN A 54 -7.04 11.09 -7.19
N LEU A 55 -6.21 10.31 -6.49
CA LEU A 55 -6.65 9.59 -5.32
C LEU A 55 -6.68 10.54 -4.12
N ASN A 56 -7.85 10.65 -3.50
CA ASN A 56 -7.99 11.17 -2.16
C ASN A 56 -8.47 10.07 -1.21
N ILE A 57 -8.01 10.08 0.03
CA ILE A 57 -8.56 9.25 1.12
C ILE A 57 -8.95 10.19 2.27
N TYR A 58 -10.15 10.03 2.80
CA TYR A 58 -10.64 10.79 3.96
C TYR A 58 -10.86 9.84 5.13
N GLU A 59 -10.49 10.28 6.33
CA GLU A 59 -10.65 9.53 7.58
C GLU A 59 -11.51 10.29 8.58
N GLN A 60 -12.51 9.61 9.16
CA GLN A 60 -13.29 10.06 10.30
C GLN A 60 -12.57 9.68 11.61
N ARG A 61 -11.88 10.64 12.25
CA ARG A 61 -11.12 10.35 13.49
C ARG A 61 -11.99 10.38 14.74
N THR A 62 -12.93 11.31 14.79
CA THR A 62 -13.88 11.49 15.89
C THR A 62 -15.28 11.71 15.33
N ASN A 63 -16.34 11.56 16.14
CA ASN A 63 -17.72 11.77 15.66
C ASN A 63 -18.23 13.20 15.88
N ALA A 64 -17.33 14.18 16.11
CA ALA A 64 -17.72 15.56 16.39
C ALA A 64 -18.43 16.23 15.19
N ARG A 65 -18.05 15.86 13.97
CA ARG A 65 -18.68 16.29 12.72
C ARG A 65 -18.34 15.31 11.59
N PRO A 66 -19.26 15.00 10.66
CA PRO A 66 -18.96 14.14 9.53
C PRO A 66 -17.89 14.76 8.61
N CYS A 67 -16.91 13.96 8.21
CA CYS A 67 -15.84 14.36 7.29
C CYS A 67 -16.28 14.29 5.83
N TYR A 68 -17.25 13.44 5.54
CA TYR A 68 -17.81 13.22 4.21
C TYR A 68 -19.25 12.69 4.33
N GLU A 69 -20.01 12.85 3.26
CA GLU A 69 -21.29 12.19 3.03
C GLU A 69 -21.23 11.40 1.72
N MET A 70 -22.04 10.35 1.60
CA MET A 70 -22.13 9.54 0.39
C MET A 70 -23.57 9.39 -0.06
N SER A 71 -23.79 9.37 -1.37
CA SER A 71 -25.09 9.14 -1.99
C SER A 71 -24.97 8.31 -3.27
N GLY A 72 -26.01 7.52 -3.57
CA GLY A 72 -25.97 6.55 -4.68
C GLY A 72 -25.08 5.34 -4.38
N SER A 73 -24.86 4.48 -5.37
CA SER A 73 -24.14 3.20 -5.18
C SER A 73 -23.36 2.68 -6.40
N ALA A 74 -23.47 3.30 -7.58
CA ALA A 74 -22.79 2.82 -8.81
C ALA A 74 -22.63 3.91 -9.89
N PRO A 75 -21.64 4.81 -9.78
CA PRO A 75 -20.74 5.00 -8.64
C PRO A 75 -21.41 5.84 -7.53
N ALA A 76 -21.04 5.61 -6.28
CA ALA A 76 -21.45 6.49 -5.18
C ALA A 76 -20.72 7.84 -5.27
N VAL A 77 -21.46 8.94 -5.13
CA VAL A 77 -20.91 10.29 -5.05
C VAL A 77 -20.50 10.58 -3.61
N VAL A 78 -19.32 11.17 -3.43
CA VAL A 78 -18.76 11.55 -2.13
C VAL A 78 -18.76 13.06 -2.01
N ASN A 79 -19.46 13.62 -1.03
CA ASN A 79 -19.42 15.03 -0.69
C ASN A 79 -18.38 15.28 0.43
N PRO A 80 -17.22 15.91 0.15
CA PRO A 80 -16.16 16.11 1.14
C PRO A 80 -16.47 17.29 2.10
N LEU A 81 -17.25 17.02 3.15
CA LEU A 81 -17.65 18.02 4.14
C LEU A 81 -16.48 18.64 4.92
N LEU A 82 -15.37 17.92 5.07
CA LEU A 82 -14.15 18.39 5.74
C LEU A 82 -13.60 19.73 5.19
N ALA A 83 -13.99 20.14 3.98
CA ALA A 83 -13.62 21.43 3.40
C ALA A 83 -14.47 22.61 3.91
N THR A 84 -15.52 22.35 4.70
CA THR A 84 -16.49 23.35 5.16
C THR A 84 -16.27 23.81 6.61
N PHE A 85 -15.25 23.26 7.29
CA PHE A 85 -14.92 23.58 8.68
C PHE A 85 -13.45 23.31 9.00
N ASP A 86 -12.97 23.78 10.16
CA ASP A 86 -11.66 23.37 10.67
C ASP A 86 -11.71 21.90 11.09
N PHE A 87 -11.19 21.04 10.22
CA PHE A 87 -11.21 19.61 10.41
C PHE A 87 -10.11 19.10 11.35
N THR A 88 -9.27 19.98 11.92
CA THR A 88 -8.14 19.61 12.77
C THR A 88 -8.59 18.75 13.94
N GLY A 89 -7.99 17.56 14.05
CA GLY A 89 -8.34 16.58 15.10
C GLY A 89 -9.66 15.82 14.87
N ILE A 90 -10.48 16.21 13.90
CA ILE A 90 -11.77 15.57 13.56
C ILE A 90 -11.61 14.64 12.35
N CYS A 91 -10.93 15.12 11.30
CA CYS A 91 -10.70 14.37 10.08
C CYS A 91 -9.20 14.27 9.77
N ASN A 92 -8.81 13.28 8.98
CA ASN A 92 -7.59 13.37 8.18
C ASN A 92 -7.94 13.37 6.70
N ARG A 93 -7.06 13.99 5.91
CA ARG A 93 -7.12 14.01 4.44
C ARG A 93 -5.76 13.61 3.87
N TYR A 94 -5.77 12.62 2.98
CA TYR A 94 -4.60 12.12 2.26
C TYR A 94 -4.81 12.34 0.77
N ILE A 95 -3.93 13.09 0.11
CA ILE A 95 -4.13 13.56 -1.28
C ILE A 95 -2.95 13.30 -2.21
N ASP A 96 -1.84 12.78 -1.69
CA ASP A 96 -0.60 12.60 -2.43
C ASP A 96 0.29 11.50 -1.84
N GLY A 97 1.46 11.31 -2.46
CA GLY A 97 2.48 10.34 -2.04
C GLY A 97 3.09 10.59 -0.66
N ASN A 98 2.87 11.77 -0.04
CA ASN A 98 3.24 12.00 1.36
C ASN A 98 2.21 11.39 2.32
N GLY A 99 0.94 11.38 1.92
CA GLY A 99 -0.17 10.82 2.69
C GLY A 99 -0.31 9.31 2.55
N TYR A 100 0.01 8.74 1.38
CA TYR A 100 -0.15 7.31 1.12
C TYR A 100 0.93 6.72 0.20
N SER A 101 1.10 5.39 0.24
CA SER A 101 1.89 4.65 -0.74
C SER A 101 1.40 3.21 -0.90
N LEU A 102 1.88 2.53 -1.94
CA LEU A 102 1.64 1.09 -2.12
C LEU A 102 2.54 0.27 -1.18
N ARG A 103 1.99 -0.77 -0.56
CA ARG A 103 2.78 -1.80 0.12
C ARG A 103 2.22 -3.19 -0.17
N ILE A 104 3.10 -4.13 -0.50
CA ILE A 104 2.73 -5.53 -0.66
C ILE A 104 3.60 -6.37 0.28
N GLY A 105 2.97 -7.02 1.26
CA GLY A 105 3.64 -7.75 2.33
C GLY A 105 4.70 -6.91 3.05
N GLY A 106 5.96 -7.35 2.96
CA GLY A 106 7.11 -6.67 3.55
C GLY A 106 7.61 -5.43 2.78
N ASP A 107 7.19 -5.25 1.52
CA ASP A 107 7.80 -4.32 0.58
C ASP A 107 7.05 -3.00 0.51
N ASP A 108 7.71 -1.92 0.98
CA ASP A 108 7.27 -0.55 0.74
C ASP A 108 7.61 -0.16 -0.70
N LEU A 109 6.57 0.06 -1.50
CA LEU A 109 6.65 0.26 -2.95
C LEU A 109 6.42 1.71 -3.36
N GLY A 110 6.36 2.66 -2.41
CA GLY A 110 6.04 4.06 -2.68
C GLY A 110 6.99 4.79 -3.64
N THR A 111 8.21 4.28 -3.85
CA THR A 111 9.20 4.84 -4.79
C THR A 111 9.26 4.09 -6.14
N ARG A 112 8.55 2.97 -6.25
CA ARG A 112 8.55 2.07 -7.43
C ARG A 112 7.21 2.01 -8.14
N TYR A 113 6.13 2.37 -7.45
CA TYR A 113 4.77 2.37 -7.95
C TYR A 113 4.06 3.69 -7.64
N ARG A 114 3.26 4.15 -8.59
CA ARG A 114 2.35 5.29 -8.44
C ARG A 114 0.91 4.81 -8.40
N LEU A 115 0.16 5.27 -7.40
CA LEU A 115 -1.28 5.09 -7.33
C LEU A 115 -1.95 6.11 -8.26
N SER A 116 -2.70 5.61 -9.25
CA SER A 116 -3.23 6.39 -10.37
C SER A 116 -4.72 6.10 -10.52
N VAL A 117 -5.53 7.15 -10.58
CA VAL A 117 -6.94 7.01 -10.96
C VAL A 117 -7.03 7.02 -12.49
N ILE A 118 -7.61 5.98 -13.07
CA ILE A 118 -7.84 5.84 -14.50
C ILE A 118 -9.34 5.91 -14.76
N LYS A 119 -9.76 6.86 -15.60
CA LYS A 119 -11.14 6.95 -16.09
C LYS A 119 -11.27 6.17 -17.39
N LEU A 120 -12.08 5.13 -17.37
CA LEU A 120 -12.48 4.35 -18.54
C LEU A 120 -13.88 4.78 -18.97
N ALA A 121 -14.31 4.36 -20.16
CA ALA A 121 -15.67 4.61 -20.63
C ALA A 121 -16.73 3.96 -19.71
N SER A 122 -16.41 2.79 -19.14
CA SER A 122 -17.32 1.98 -18.34
C SER A 122 -17.15 2.13 -16.83
N ASP A 123 -16.00 2.64 -16.35
CA ASP A 123 -15.66 2.60 -14.93
C ASP A 123 -14.58 3.64 -14.57
N VAL A 124 -14.39 3.88 -13.27
CA VAL A 124 -13.22 4.60 -12.75
C VAL A 124 -12.44 3.69 -11.82
N GLN A 125 -11.15 3.53 -12.09
CA GLN A 125 -10.31 2.53 -11.43
C GLN A 125 -9.13 3.17 -10.72
N LEU A 126 -8.75 2.61 -9.58
CA LEU A 126 -7.48 2.89 -8.92
C LEU A 126 -6.48 1.80 -9.29
N MET A 127 -5.37 2.22 -9.90
CA MET A 127 -4.30 1.33 -10.35
C MET A 127 -2.99 1.66 -9.63
N ALA A 128 -2.25 0.65 -9.21
CA ALA A 128 -0.82 0.78 -8.95
C ALA A 128 -0.05 0.54 -10.26
N VAL A 129 0.66 1.56 -10.72
CA VAL A 129 1.41 1.54 -11.99
C VAL A 129 2.91 1.68 -11.69
N PRO A 130 3.79 0.82 -12.23
CA PRO A 130 5.22 0.94 -12.00
C PRO A 130 5.77 2.26 -12.59
N THR A 131 6.72 2.88 -11.90
CA THR A 131 7.28 4.18 -12.31
C THR A 131 8.69 4.08 -12.90
N ARG A 132 9.39 2.97 -12.67
CA ARG A 132 10.79 2.79 -13.10
C ARG A 132 10.95 1.77 -14.22
N ASP A 133 10.17 0.70 -14.16
CA ASP A 133 10.24 -0.42 -15.10
C ASP A 133 8.83 -0.76 -15.58
N PRO A 134 8.43 -0.29 -16.78
CA PRO A 134 7.11 -0.54 -17.35
C PRO A 134 6.81 -2.01 -17.65
N SER A 135 7.82 -2.90 -17.62
CA SER A 135 7.60 -4.34 -17.82
C SER A 135 6.99 -5.02 -16.58
N GLN A 136 7.04 -4.37 -15.42
CA GLN A 136 6.40 -4.86 -14.20
C GLN A 136 4.87 -4.77 -14.32
N SER A 137 4.18 -5.72 -13.68
CA SER A 137 2.73 -5.74 -13.65
C SER A 137 2.17 -4.50 -12.94
N SER A 138 1.13 -3.92 -13.53
CA SER A 138 0.23 -2.99 -12.83
C SER A 138 -0.83 -3.77 -12.06
N TYR A 139 -1.36 -3.20 -10.99
CA TYR A 139 -2.37 -3.85 -10.16
C TYR A 139 -3.63 -3.00 -10.04
N LEU A 140 -4.78 -3.63 -10.30
CA LEU A 140 -6.07 -3.05 -9.97
C LEU A 140 -6.30 -3.13 -8.45
N ILE A 141 -6.61 -1.99 -7.85
CA ILE A 141 -6.75 -1.83 -6.40
C ILE A 141 -8.19 -1.60 -6.01
N ALA A 142 -8.91 -0.77 -6.76
CA ALA A 142 -10.28 -0.39 -6.47
C ALA A 142 -11.04 0.02 -7.73
N LYS A 143 -12.36 -0.11 -7.71
CA LYS A 143 -13.28 0.29 -8.78
C LYS A 143 -14.38 1.19 -8.23
N ALA A 144 -14.91 2.07 -9.07
CA ALA A 144 -16.08 2.87 -8.73
C ALA A 144 -17.40 2.13 -9.00
N GLY A 145 -17.37 1.10 -9.85
CA GLY A 145 -18.55 0.32 -10.24
C GLY A 145 -19.39 1.00 -11.33
N GLY A 146 -18.78 1.94 -12.07
CA GLY A 146 -19.43 2.73 -13.10
C GLY A 146 -18.62 3.97 -13.46
N SER A 147 -18.86 4.52 -14.65
CA SER A 147 -18.25 5.79 -15.03
C SER A 147 -18.90 6.95 -14.26
N GLY A 148 -18.13 7.99 -14.00
CA GLY A 148 -18.61 9.11 -13.20
C GLY A 148 -17.66 10.29 -13.21
N ASN A 149 -18.20 11.43 -12.83
CA ASN A 149 -17.46 12.68 -12.66
C ASN A 149 -17.67 13.22 -11.23
N GLY A 150 -16.86 14.20 -10.86
CA GLY A 150 -16.84 14.70 -9.49
C GLY A 150 -16.06 13.77 -8.56
N PHE A 151 -16.35 13.89 -7.26
CA PHE A 151 -15.77 13.07 -6.21
C PHE A 151 -16.59 11.78 -6.11
N ILE A 152 -16.02 10.66 -6.56
CA ILE A 152 -16.71 9.37 -6.56
C ILE A 152 -15.96 8.37 -5.69
N GLN A 153 -16.71 7.50 -5.01
CA GLN A 153 -16.14 6.45 -4.18
C GLN A 153 -15.42 5.41 -5.04
N LEU A 154 -14.29 4.94 -4.55
CA LEU A 154 -13.56 3.79 -5.04
C LEU A 154 -13.67 2.68 -3.99
N VAL A 155 -14.21 1.53 -4.38
CA VAL A 155 -14.34 0.35 -3.52
C VAL A 155 -13.17 -0.59 -3.81
N MET A 156 -12.43 -0.96 -2.77
CA MET A 156 -11.26 -1.84 -2.91
C MET A 156 -11.65 -3.22 -3.45
N GLU A 157 -10.86 -3.73 -4.39
CA GLU A 157 -10.96 -5.10 -4.85
C GLU A 157 -10.56 -6.07 -3.71
N PRO A 158 -11.06 -7.33 -3.72
CA PRO A 158 -10.77 -8.30 -2.68
C PRO A 158 -9.29 -8.46 -2.37
N GLY A 159 -8.93 -8.41 -1.07
CA GLY A 159 -7.57 -8.55 -0.56
C GLY A 159 -6.80 -7.23 -0.41
N TRP A 160 -7.28 -6.13 -1.00
CA TRP A 160 -6.76 -4.80 -0.70
C TRP A 160 -7.40 -4.22 0.55
N ARG A 161 -6.60 -3.51 1.36
CA ARG A 161 -7.05 -2.79 2.56
C ARG A 161 -6.15 -1.60 2.86
N LEU A 162 -6.62 -0.66 3.67
CA LEU A 162 -5.75 0.38 4.21
C LEU A 162 -5.02 -0.15 5.45
N MET A 163 -3.75 0.21 5.59
CA MET A 163 -2.95 0.02 6.80
C MET A 163 -2.26 1.34 7.15
N ARG A 164 -1.84 1.52 8.40
CA ARG A 164 -1.08 2.69 8.82
C ARG A 164 0.40 2.35 8.95
N ARG A 165 1.27 3.27 8.50
CA ARG A 165 2.71 3.15 8.70
C ARG A 165 3.03 3.22 10.20
N GLN A 166 3.91 2.35 10.67
CA GLN A 166 4.29 2.26 12.07
C GLN A 166 5.82 2.18 12.22
N TYR A 167 6.35 2.88 13.22
CA TYR A 167 7.74 2.75 13.66
C TYR A 167 7.78 2.28 15.11
N GLY A 168 8.27 1.06 15.35
CA GLY A 168 8.15 0.41 16.65
C GLY A 168 6.69 0.26 17.06
N LYS A 169 6.27 0.92 18.14
CA LYS A 169 4.87 0.95 18.63
C LYS A 169 4.10 2.22 18.24
N ARG A 170 4.73 3.15 17.52
CA ARG A 170 4.14 4.45 17.18
C ARG A 170 3.55 4.42 15.77
N THR A 171 2.23 4.60 15.67
CA THR A 171 1.57 4.86 14.40
C THR A 171 1.94 6.25 13.88
N LEU A 172 2.21 6.35 12.59
CA LEU A 172 2.55 7.59 11.88
C LEU A 172 1.37 8.09 11.05
N GLY A 173 1.51 9.27 10.45
CA GLY A 173 0.48 9.87 9.61
C GLY A 173 0.32 9.22 8.23
N HIS A 174 1.26 8.38 7.79
CA HIS A 174 1.24 7.82 6.43
C HIS A 174 0.38 6.54 6.36
N LEU A 175 -0.42 6.40 5.29
CA LEU A 175 -1.17 5.20 4.98
C LEU A 175 -0.46 4.31 3.95
N TYR A 176 -0.69 3.02 4.07
CA TYR A 176 -0.41 2.04 3.03
C TYR A 176 -1.71 1.59 2.40
N VAL A 177 -1.78 1.68 1.07
CA VAL A 177 -2.69 0.85 0.28
C VAL A 177 -2.03 -0.52 0.19
N TYR A 178 -2.58 -1.48 0.93
CA TYR A 178 -1.89 -2.67 1.35
C TYR A 178 -2.54 -3.95 0.82
N ARG A 179 -1.70 -4.95 0.53
CA ARG A 179 -2.08 -6.34 0.30
C ARG A 179 -1.00 -7.25 0.89
N ASP A 180 -1.36 -8.43 1.39
CA ASP A 180 -0.40 -9.34 2.02
C ASP A 180 0.61 -9.96 1.04
N ALA A 181 0.17 -10.23 -0.19
CA ALA A 181 0.99 -10.82 -1.24
C ALA A 181 0.63 -10.22 -2.61
N VAL A 182 1.53 -10.38 -3.59
CA VAL A 182 1.27 -9.97 -4.97
C VAL A 182 -0.02 -10.66 -5.45
N PRO A 183 -0.97 -9.94 -6.09
CA PRO A 183 -2.14 -10.58 -6.69
C PRO A 183 -1.68 -11.69 -7.63
N ALA A 184 -2.29 -12.88 -7.52
CA ALA A 184 -2.10 -13.89 -8.53
C ALA A 184 -2.51 -13.29 -9.89
N VAL A 185 -1.71 -13.53 -10.92
CA VAL A 185 -2.14 -13.24 -12.28
C VAL A 185 -3.37 -14.12 -12.51
N GLU A 186 -4.56 -13.52 -12.60
CA GLU A 186 -5.72 -14.26 -13.08
C GLU A 186 -5.36 -14.75 -14.49
N ALA A 187 -5.29 -16.07 -14.64
CA ALA A 187 -5.17 -16.67 -15.96
C ALA A 187 -6.39 -16.20 -16.78
N PRO A 188 -6.18 -15.82 -18.05
CA PRO A 188 -7.24 -15.32 -18.92
C PRO A 188 -8.40 -16.30 -19.06
#